data_AF-A0A7J2JZZ4-F1
#
_entry.id   AF-A0A7J2JZZ4-F1
#
_cell.length_a   1.000
_cell.length_b   1.000
_cell.length_c   1.000
_cell.angle_alpha   90.00
_cell.angle_beta   90.00
_cell.angle_gamma   90.00
#
_symmetry.space_group_name_H-M   'P 1'
#
loop_
_entity.id
_entity.type
_entity.pdbx_description
1 polymer ?
#
loop_
_entity_poly.entity_id
_entity_poly.type
_entity_poly.pdbx_seq_one_letter_code
_entity_poly.pdbx_strand_id
1 'polypeptide(L)' 'MIRVALIGNPNVGKSLIFNNLTGGRAHVGNWP' A
#
# COMPACT_ATOMS: atom_id res chain seq x y z
N MET A 1 12.73 -8.59 -9.98
CA MET A 1 11.93 -7.61 -9.19
C MET A 1 10.61 -8.28 -8.83
N ILE A 2 10.26 -8.33 -7.55
CA ILE A 2 8.98 -8.90 -7.09
C ILE A 2 7.96 -7.77 -6.98
N ARG A 3 6.76 -7.98 -7.49
CA ARG A 3 5.63 -7.05 -7.37
C ARG A 3 4.53 -7.73 -6.58
N VAL A 4 3.96 -7.01 -5.62
CA VAL A 4 2.92 -7.52 -4.73
C VAL A 4 1.79 -6.50 -4.69
N ALA A 5 0.55 -6.97 -4.86
CA ALA A 5 -0.64 -6.15 -4.69
C ALA A 5 -1.15 -6.30 -3.25
N LEU A 6 -1.47 -5.18 -2.60
CA LEU A 6 -2.10 -5.14 -1.28
C LEU A 6 -3.60 -4.84 -1.43
N ILE A 7 -4.45 -5.81 -1.09
CA ILE A 7 -5.92 -5.72 -1.20
C ILE A 7 -6.60 -6.22 0.08
N GLY A 8 -7.83 -5.78 0.34
CA GLY A 8 -8.65 -6.23 1.47
C GLY A 8 -9.78 -5.27 1.83
N ASN A 9 -10.66 -5.72 2.73
CA ASN A 9 -11.88 -4.99 3.14
C ASN A 9 -11.59 -3.62 3.77
N PRO A 10 -12.56 -2.69 3.79
CA PRO A 10 -12.43 -1.43 4.54
C PRO A 10 -12.01 -1.68 6.00
N ASN A 11 -11.20 -0.79 6.57
CA ASN A 11 -10.80 -0.79 7.99
C ASN A 11 -9.98 -1.99 8.50
N VAL A 12 -9.44 -2.86 7.63
CA VAL A 12 -8.58 -4.00 8.05
C VAL A 12 -7.10 -3.66 8.28
N GLY A 13 -6.74 -2.37 8.31
CA GLY A 13 -5.36 -1.94 8.55
C GLY A 13 -4.43 -1.97 7.32
N LYS A 14 -4.96 -1.98 6.10
CA LYS A 14 -4.13 -1.94 4.86
C LYS A 14 -3.14 -0.78 4.84
N SER A 15 -3.58 0.41 5.22
CA SER A 15 -2.72 1.60 5.25
C SER A 15 -1.60 1.48 6.29
N LEU A 16 -1.86 0.85 7.43
CA LEU A 16 -0.85 0.59 8.46
C LEU A 16 0.27 -0.30 7.91
N ILE A 17 -0.12 -1.42 7.28
CA ILE A 17 0.84 -2.35 6.67
C ILE A 17 1.60 -1.67 5.54
N PHE A 18 0.91 -0.95 4.64
CA PHE A 18 1.54 -0.22 3.55
C PHE A 18 2.59 0.78 4.04
N ASN A 19 2.27 1.57 5.06
CA ASN A 19 3.19 2.57 5.62
C ASN A 19 4.40 1.92 6.30
N ASN A 20 4.20 0.83 7.05
CA ASN A 20 5.28 0.09 7.68
C ASN A 20 6.23 -0.56 6.65
N LEU A 21 5.69 -1.12 5.56
CA LEU A 21 6.49 -1.75 4.52
C LEU A 21 7.24 -0.74 3.64
N THR A 22 6.64 0.41 3.36
CA THR A 22 7.26 1.44 2.50
C THR A 22 8.20 2.37 3.25
N GLY A 23 8.07 2.50 4.58
CA GLY A 23 8.94 3.36 5.38
C GLY A 23 8.92 4.83 4.94
N GLY A 24 7.79 5.30 4.40
CA GLY A 24 7.63 6.66 3.87
C GLY A 24 8.11 6.87 2.42
N ARG A 25 8.63 5.84 1.75
CA ARG A 25 9.09 5.91 0.34
C ARG A 25 7.99 5.55 -0.65
N ALA A 26 6.78 6.07 -0.43
CA ALA A 26 5.64 5.83 -1.29
C ALA A 26 5.53 6.90 -2.39
N HIS A 27 5.17 6.47 -3.60
CA HIS A 27 4.72 7.37 -4.66
C HIS A 27 3.19 7.29 -4.76
N VAL A 28 2.52 8.44 -4.86
CA VAL A 28 1.06 8.55 -4.93
C VAL A 28 0.66 9.10 -6.30
N GLY A 29 -0.33 8.48 -6.93
CA GLY A 29 -0.89 8.91 -8.21
C GLY A 29 -2.34 8.45 -8.38
N ASN A 30 -2.96 8.84 -9.49
CA ASN A 30 -4.33 8.45 -9.85
C ASN A 30 -4.32 7.40 -10.96
N TRP A 31 -5.38 6.59 -11.00
CA TRP A 31 -5.65 5.70 -12.13
C TRP A 31 -6.07 6.52 -13.36
N PRO A 32 -5.71 6.12 -14.60
CA PRO A 32 -6.22 6.73 -15.83
C PRO A 32 -7.74 6.54 -15.96
#